data_AF-A0A1K1LT78-F1
#
_entry.id   AF-A0A1K1LT78-F1
#
_cell.length_a   1.000
_cell.length_b   1.000
_cell.length_c   1.000
_cell.angle_alpha   90.00
_cell.angle_beta   90.00
_cell.angle_gamma   90.00
#
_symmetry.space_group_name_H-M   'P 1'
#
loop_
_entity.id
_entity.type
_entity.pdbx_description
1 polymer ?
#
loop_
_entity_poly.entity_id
_entity_poly.type
_entity_poly.pdbx_seq_one_letter_code
_entity_poly.pdbx_strand_id
1 'polypeptide(L)'
;MMEIKGLDYNTQREKLILSEYGREIQKMVDLAISLPTKEERMRCANAIIRQMENKNPQVRESNDYQQTLWDHLYLMSRKQLDIDWPYDMSDAENIMSKPAPMPHPTHNGQAHLRHYGHLMIEVFERLKTMPAGPERDELTRLTANQMKRDLATWGHGSMDDEKVADDLARFTDGKIQLDLSTFRFDRIITAPAANDSKRNKKRK
;
A
#
# COMPACT_ATOMS: atom_id res chain seq x y z
N MET A 1 -11.39 -24.87 28.32
CA MET A 1 -11.80 -24.79 26.91
C MET A 1 -12.21 -26.19 26.50
N MET A 2 -13.44 -26.40 26.03
CA MET A 2 -13.94 -27.74 25.69
C MET A 2 -13.27 -28.25 24.40
N GLU A 3 -12.53 -29.34 24.50
CA GLU A 3 -12.03 -30.10 23.34
C GLU A 3 -13.18 -30.93 22.75
N ILE A 4 -13.89 -30.36 21.78
CA ILE A 4 -14.90 -31.09 20.99
C ILE A 4 -14.15 -31.88 19.92
N LYS A 5 -14.07 -33.20 20.10
CA LYS A 5 -13.44 -34.13 19.14
C LYS A 5 -14.12 -34.02 17.77
N GLY A 6 -13.43 -33.40 16.80
CA GLY A 6 -13.88 -33.30 15.41
C GLY A 6 -14.04 -31.88 14.84
N LEU A 7 -14.05 -30.83 15.68
CA LEU A 7 -13.98 -29.44 15.21
C LEU A 7 -12.62 -28.83 15.54
N ASP A 8 -11.76 -28.79 14.54
CA ASP A 8 -10.43 -28.20 14.65
C ASP A 8 -10.40 -26.84 13.94
N TYR A 9 -10.60 -25.79 14.73
CA TYR A 9 -10.72 -24.40 14.28
C TYR A 9 -9.36 -23.79 13.92
N ASN A 10 -9.31 -23.10 12.79
CA ASN A 10 -8.08 -22.49 12.27
C ASN A 10 -7.45 -21.44 13.22
N THR A 11 -8.24 -20.87 14.12
CA THR A 11 -7.81 -19.88 15.13
C THR A 11 -7.11 -20.49 16.36
N GLN A 12 -7.25 -21.79 16.59
CA GLN A 12 -6.60 -22.51 17.70
C GLN A 12 -5.31 -23.22 17.27
N ARG A 13 -5.06 -23.34 15.97
CA ARG A 13 -3.90 -24.02 15.40
C ARG A 13 -2.66 -23.14 15.40
N GLU A 14 -1.48 -23.76 15.38
CA GLU A 14 -0.22 -23.04 15.20
C GLU A 14 -0.22 -22.21 13.90
N LYS A 15 0.42 -21.04 14.00
CA LYS A 15 0.67 -20.17 12.86
C LYS A 15 1.64 -20.87 11.90
N LEU A 16 1.24 -20.93 10.64
CA LEU A 16 2.13 -21.39 9.58
C LEU A 16 3.19 -20.33 9.31
N ILE A 17 4.43 -20.77 9.12
CA ILE A 17 5.54 -19.87 8.78
C ILE A 17 5.39 -19.42 7.32
N LEU A 18 5.06 -20.35 6.42
CA LEU A 18 4.78 -20.09 5.01
C LEU A 18 3.39 -20.66 4.65
N SER A 19 2.40 -19.78 4.52
CA SER A 19 1.01 -20.18 4.23
C SER A 19 0.80 -20.71 2.82
N GLU A 20 1.75 -20.47 1.90
CA GLU A 20 1.68 -20.83 0.49
C GLU A 20 1.64 -22.36 0.26
N TYR A 21 2.32 -23.11 1.11
CA TYR A 21 2.44 -24.57 1.02
C TYR A 21 1.34 -25.33 1.79
N GLY A 22 0.63 -24.63 2.67
CA GLY A 22 -0.44 -25.19 3.49
C GLY A 22 0.04 -26.10 4.64
N ARG A 23 -0.92 -26.58 5.44
CA ARG A 23 -0.65 -27.34 6.67
C ARG A 23 -0.11 -28.75 6.44
N GLU A 24 -0.39 -29.34 5.29
CA GLU A 24 0.04 -30.72 5.00
C GLU A 24 1.55 -30.80 4.83
N ILE A 25 2.15 -29.81 4.17
CA ILE A 25 3.60 -29.71 4.04
C ILE A 25 4.25 -29.48 5.40
N GLN A 26 3.66 -28.63 6.27
CA GLN A 26 4.16 -28.44 7.63
C GLN A 26 4.18 -29.77 8.42
N LYS A 27 3.12 -30.59 8.35
CA LYS A 27 3.10 -31.90 9.03
C LYS A 27 4.18 -32.86 8.52
N MET A 28 4.46 -32.84 7.21
CA MET A 28 5.54 -33.64 6.66
C MET A 28 6.92 -33.17 7.15
N VAL A 29 7.10 -31.86 7.30
CA VAL A 29 8.33 -31.29 7.90
C VAL A 29 8.45 -31.69 9.37
N ASP A 30 7.37 -31.61 10.14
CA ASP A 30 7.35 -32.04 11.55
C ASP A 30 7.68 -33.54 11.68
N LEU A 31 7.14 -34.37 10.79
CA LEU A 31 7.50 -35.79 10.69
C LEU A 31 8.98 -35.97 10.36
N ALA A 32 9.51 -35.21 9.38
CA ALA A 32 10.92 -35.29 9.00
C ALA A 32 11.85 -34.93 10.16
N ILE A 33 11.48 -33.98 11.02
CA ILE A 33 12.26 -33.64 12.21
C ILE A 33 12.29 -34.80 13.22
N SER A 34 11.18 -35.53 13.37
CA SER A 34 11.07 -36.66 14.30
C SER A 34 11.85 -37.93 13.89
N LEU A 35 12.37 -38.00 12.66
CA LEU A 35 13.03 -39.21 12.16
C LEU A 35 14.42 -39.41 12.80
N PRO A 36 14.79 -40.67 13.09
CA PRO A 36 15.99 -40.98 13.86
C PRO A 36 17.30 -40.88 13.06
N THR A 37 17.27 -41.15 11.74
CA THR A 37 18.50 -41.20 10.93
C THR A 37 18.63 -40.02 9.97
N LYS A 38 19.86 -39.54 9.76
CA LYS A 38 20.16 -38.45 8.80
C LYS A 38 19.75 -38.81 7.37
N GLU A 39 19.89 -40.08 6.99
CA GLU A 39 19.52 -40.57 5.66
C GLU A 39 18.01 -40.54 5.42
N GLU A 40 17.20 -40.97 6.40
CA GLU A 40 15.73 -40.91 6.31
C GLU A 40 15.26 -39.45 6.29
N ARG A 41 15.87 -38.58 7.10
CA ARG A 41 15.61 -37.14 7.09
C ARG A 41 15.88 -36.53 5.71
N MET A 42 16.99 -36.89 5.08
CA MET A 42 17.34 -36.43 3.74
C MET A 42 16.37 -36.96 2.68
N ARG A 43 15.94 -38.23 2.74
CA ARG A 43 14.93 -38.77 1.81
C ARG A 43 13.58 -38.07 1.96
N CYS A 44 13.14 -37.83 3.20
CA CYS A 44 11.92 -37.09 3.47
C CYS A 44 12.01 -35.64 3.00
N ALA A 45 13.14 -34.94 3.24
CA ALA A 45 13.37 -33.59 2.73
C ALA A 45 13.23 -33.52 1.21
N ASN A 46 13.85 -34.45 0.47
CA ASN A 46 13.71 -34.51 -0.99
C ASN A 46 12.26 -34.75 -1.45
N ALA A 47 11.51 -35.61 -0.75
CA ALA A 47 10.09 -35.84 -1.05
C ALA A 47 9.25 -34.58 -0.79
N ILE A 48 9.55 -33.85 0.29
CA ILE A 48 8.88 -32.60 0.66
C ILE A 48 9.14 -31.52 -0.40
N ILE A 49 10.37 -31.35 -0.88
CA ILE A 49 10.73 -30.39 -1.93
C ILE A 49 9.92 -30.64 -3.21
N ARG A 50 9.79 -31.91 -3.64
CA ARG A 50 8.94 -32.28 -4.78
C ARG A 50 7.48 -31.91 -4.57
N GLN A 51 6.98 -32.05 -3.35
CA GLN A 51 5.60 -31.67 -3.04
C GLN A 51 5.41 -30.15 -2.99
N MET A 52 6.40 -29.40 -2.50
CA MET A 52 6.42 -27.94 -2.54
C MET A 52 6.40 -27.43 -3.98
N GLU A 53 7.17 -28.05 -4.87
CA GLU A 53 7.21 -27.74 -6.29
C GLU A 53 5.84 -27.92 -6.97
N ASN A 54 5.12 -29.00 -6.65
CA ASN A 54 3.76 -29.22 -7.15
C ASN A 54 2.75 -28.19 -6.66
N LYS A 55 2.96 -27.63 -5.46
CA LYS A 55 2.04 -26.66 -4.84
C LYS A 55 2.30 -25.22 -5.30
N ASN A 56 3.54 -24.88 -5.62
CA ASN A 56 3.91 -23.55 -6.08
C ASN A 56 4.62 -23.62 -7.46
N PRO A 57 3.86 -23.80 -8.56
CA PRO A 57 4.45 -23.92 -9.90
C PRO A 57 5.12 -22.62 -10.38
N GLN A 58 4.74 -21.46 -9.84
CA GLN A 58 5.30 -20.15 -10.19
C GLN A 58 6.75 -20.00 -9.69
N VAL A 59 7.15 -20.74 -8.65
CA VAL A 59 8.52 -20.68 -8.13
C VAL A 59 9.55 -21.09 -9.18
N ARG A 60 9.16 -21.93 -10.16
CA ARG A 60 10.00 -22.38 -11.29
C ARG A 60 10.38 -21.28 -12.28
N GLU A 61 9.72 -20.13 -12.23
CA GLU A 61 10.05 -19.00 -13.11
C GLU A 61 11.33 -18.28 -12.65
N SER A 62 11.77 -18.51 -11.41
CA SER A 62 13.05 -18.02 -10.89
C SER A 62 14.21 -18.91 -11.32
N ASN A 63 15.34 -18.32 -11.71
CA ASN A 63 16.56 -19.07 -12.06
C ASN A 63 17.07 -19.96 -10.91
N ASP A 64 16.84 -19.54 -9.66
CA ASP A 64 17.35 -20.21 -8.45
C ASP A 64 16.24 -20.89 -7.63
N TYR A 65 15.18 -21.36 -8.30
CA TYR A 65 14.00 -21.94 -7.65
C TYR A 65 14.33 -23.10 -6.69
N GLN A 66 15.36 -23.90 -7.00
CA GLN A 66 15.77 -25.00 -6.14
C GLN A 66 16.30 -24.47 -4.80
N GLN A 67 17.14 -23.44 -4.82
CA GLN A 67 17.66 -22.81 -3.62
C GLN A 67 16.52 -22.22 -2.78
N THR A 68 15.58 -21.49 -3.41
CA THR A 68 14.40 -20.95 -2.73
C THR A 68 13.56 -22.03 -2.04
N LEU A 69 13.37 -23.20 -2.67
CA LEU A 69 12.64 -24.31 -2.06
C LEU A 69 13.35 -24.90 -0.84
N TRP A 70 14.68 -25.03 -0.91
CA TRP A 70 15.47 -25.45 0.25
C TRP A 70 15.39 -24.40 1.37
N ASP A 71 15.46 -23.11 1.05
CA ASP A 71 15.35 -22.02 2.02
C ASP A 71 13.99 -22.06 2.73
N HIS A 72 12.92 -22.27 1.97
CA HIS A 72 11.57 -22.46 2.50
C HIS A 72 11.49 -23.66 3.45
N LEU A 73 12.11 -24.79 3.10
CA LEU A 73 12.16 -25.98 3.95
C LEU A 73 12.90 -25.71 5.26
N TYR A 74 14.07 -25.06 5.19
CA TYR A 74 14.84 -24.69 6.37
C TYR A 74 14.06 -23.77 7.30
N LEU A 75 13.40 -22.77 6.72
CA LEU A 75 12.53 -21.85 7.43
C LEU A 75 11.34 -22.58 8.09
N MET A 76 10.66 -23.47 7.36
CA MET A 76 9.55 -24.29 7.90
C MET A 76 9.98 -25.25 9.01
N SER A 77 11.23 -25.73 8.95
CA SER A 77 11.80 -26.64 9.96
C SER A 77 12.25 -25.95 11.25
N ARG A 78 12.15 -24.61 11.33
CA ARG A 78 12.64 -23.82 12.47
C ARG A 78 14.10 -24.13 12.84
N LYS A 79 14.94 -24.45 11.85
CA LYS A 79 16.36 -24.85 12.02
C LYS A 79 16.57 -26.14 12.83
N GLN A 80 15.55 -26.99 12.98
CA GLN A 80 15.64 -28.24 13.75
C GLN A 80 16.01 -29.44 12.87
N LEU A 81 15.93 -29.29 11.55
CA LEU A 81 16.26 -30.36 10.61
C LEU A 81 17.77 -30.41 10.37
N ASP A 82 18.41 -31.46 10.86
CA ASP A 82 19.84 -31.72 10.64
C ASP A 82 20.02 -32.67 9.44
N ILE A 83 20.34 -32.06 8.30
CA ILE A 83 20.62 -32.71 7.00
C ILE A 83 21.86 -32.06 6.37
N ASP A 84 22.48 -32.74 5.40
CA ASP A 84 23.49 -32.09 4.55
C ASP A 84 22.77 -31.19 3.54
N TRP A 85 22.81 -29.88 3.81
CA TRP A 85 22.21 -28.87 2.97
C TRP A 85 23.07 -28.66 1.71
N PRO A 86 22.49 -28.74 0.51
CA PRO A 86 23.24 -28.53 -0.73
C PRO A 86 23.58 -27.06 -1.02
N TYR A 87 22.94 -26.11 -0.33
CA TYR A 87 23.09 -24.66 -0.52
C TYR A 87 23.32 -23.95 0.82
N ASP A 88 23.87 -22.73 0.76
CA ASP A 88 24.07 -21.88 1.95
C ASP A 88 22.73 -21.26 2.38
N MET A 89 22.31 -21.57 3.60
CA MET A 89 21.00 -21.20 4.16
C MET A 89 21.04 -19.86 4.91
N SER A 90 22.16 -19.14 4.84
CA SER A 90 22.36 -17.85 5.51
C SER A 90 21.32 -16.80 5.07
N ASP A 91 20.91 -16.83 3.80
CA ASP A 91 19.94 -15.89 3.24
C ASP A 91 18.49 -16.18 3.65
N ALA A 92 18.16 -17.41 4.08
CA ALA A 92 16.83 -17.77 4.56
C ALA A 92 16.42 -16.98 5.81
N GLU A 93 17.39 -16.52 6.61
CA GLU A 93 17.15 -15.70 7.80
C GLU A 93 16.71 -14.28 7.45
N ASN A 94 17.19 -13.74 6.32
CA ASN A 94 16.83 -12.41 5.85
C ASN A 94 15.38 -12.35 5.34
N ILE A 95 14.82 -13.48 4.87
CA ILE A 95 13.43 -13.57 4.39
C ILE A 95 12.42 -13.25 5.51
N MET A 96 12.72 -13.59 6.76
CA MET A 96 11.85 -13.26 7.91
C MET A 96 11.96 -11.82 8.38
N SER A 97 12.97 -11.08 7.91
CA SER A 97 13.14 -9.70 8.35
C SER A 97 11.94 -8.88 7.87
N LYS A 98 11.28 -8.21 8.82
CA LYS A 98 10.16 -7.33 8.46
C LYS A 98 10.69 -6.27 7.50
N PRO A 99 10.03 -6.02 6.36
CA PRO A 99 10.43 -4.93 5.50
C PRO A 99 10.48 -3.65 6.31
N ALA A 100 11.50 -2.83 6.06
CA ALA A 100 11.63 -1.56 6.75
C ALA A 100 10.33 -0.75 6.60
N PRO A 101 9.79 -0.17 7.69
CA PRO A 101 8.58 0.62 7.58
C PRO A 101 8.83 1.78 6.62
N MET A 102 8.09 1.80 5.51
CA MET A 102 8.13 2.93 4.60
C MET A 102 7.56 4.15 5.34
N PRO A 103 8.24 5.31 5.32
CA PRO A 103 7.63 6.52 5.83
C PRO A 103 6.36 6.77 5.00
N HIS A 104 5.21 6.65 5.64
CA HIS A 104 3.97 7.05 5.01
C HIS A 104 4.06 8.56 4.75
N PRO A 105 3.67 9.06 3.56
CA PRO A 105 3.60 10.49 3.29
C PRO A 105 2.42 11.11 4.04
N THR A 106 2.34 10.95 5.36
CA THR A 106 1.62 11.88 6.23
C THR A 106 2.45 13.15 6.30
N HIS A 107 2.39 13.95 5.24
CA HIS A 107 2.86 15.32 5.30
C HIS A 107 1.85 16.13 6.11
N ASN A 108 2.21 16.38 7.36
CA ASN A 108 1.84 17.51 8.21
C ASN A 108 0.94 18.55 7.51
N GLY A 109 -0.37 18.56 7.78
CA GLY A 109 -1.27 19.66 7.42
C GLY A 109 -2.30 19.42 6.30
N GLN A 110 -2.25 18.28 5.59
CA GLN A 110 -3.15 17.97 4.47
C GLN A 110 -4.66 17.94 4.81
N ALA A 111 -5.03 17.82 6.09
CA ALA A 111 -6.43 17.78 6.52
C ALA A 111 -7.16 19.14 6.43
N HIS A 112 -6.44 20.26 6.25
CA HIS A 112 -7.07 21.58 6.26
C HIS A 112 -7.71 22.00 4.93
N LEU A 113 -7.32 21.40 3.79
CA LEU A 113 -7.87 21.75 2.49
C LEU A 113 -8.52 20.53 1.85
N ARG A 114 -9.69 20.15 2.37
CA ARG A 114 -10.41 18.96 1.91
C ARG A 114 -10.78 18.98 0.41
N HIS A 115 -10.84 20.17 -0.18
CA HIS A 115 -11.20 20.39 -1.58
C HIS A 115 -10.01 20.82 -2.46
N TYR A 116 -8.86 21.16 -1.88
CA TYR A 116 -7.66 21.57 -2.64
C TYR A 116 -6.56 20.53 -2.47
N GLY A 117 -6.00 20.06 -3.58
CA GLY A 117 -4.98 19.01 -3.56
C GLY A 117 -3.64 19.46 -2.96
N HIS A 118 -2.72 18.50 -2.78
CA HIS A 118 -1.37 18.77 -2.25
C HIS A 118 -0.59 19.83 -3.06
N LEU A 119 -0.74 19.83 -4.38
CA LEU A 119 -0.09 20.80 -5.26
C LEU A 119 -0.48 22.25 -4.92
N MET A 120 -1.72 22.48 -4.48
CA MET A 120 -2.15 23.82 -4.08
C MET A 120 -1.41 24.30 -2.83
N ILE A 121 -1.10 23.40 -1.90
CA ILE A 121 -0.33 23.71 -0.69
C ILE A 121 1.09 24.16 -1.06
N GLU A 122 1.76 23.45 -1.97
CA GLU A 122 3.09 23.83 -2.46
C GLU A 122 3.06 25.20 -3.14
N VAL A 123 2.02 25.46 -3.94
CA VAL A 123 1.84 26.75 -4.62
C VAL A 123 1.60 27.89 -3.62
N PHE A 124 0.85 27.68 -2.53
CA PHE A 124 0.67 28.69 -1.49
C PHE A 124 1.98 29.02 -0.77
N GLU A 125 2.78 28.02 -0.42
CA GLU A 125 4.11 28.24 0.17
C GLU A 125 5.05 28.97 -0.79
N ARG A 126 4.95 28.68 -2.09
CA ARG A 126 5.68 29.43 -3.12
C ARG A 126 5.21 30.88 -3.22
N LEU A 127 3.90 31.13 -3.23
CA LEU A 127 3.31 32.48 -3.24
C LEU A 127 3.70 33.29 -1.99
N LYS A 128 3.82 32.64 -0.82
CA LYS A 128 4.29 33.29 0.43
C LYS A 128 5.74 33.75 0.36
N THR A 129 6.59 33.04 -0.37
CA THR A 129 8.04 33.25 -0.40
C THR A 129 8.49 34.11 -1.59
N MET A 130 7.66 34.26 -2.62
CA MET A 130 7.98 35.09 -3.79
C MET A 130 7.84 36.60 -3.52
N PRO A 131 8.76 37.43 -4.05
CA PRO A 131 8.66 38.89 -3.96
C PRO A 131 7.49 39.42 -4.79
N ALA A 132 7.03 40.63 -4.45
CA ALA A 132 6.01 41.31 -5.24
C ALA A 132 6.52 41.63 -6.64
N GLY A 133 5.76 41.23 -7.66
CA GLY A 133 6.13 41.43 -9.05
C GLY A 133 5.16 40.74 -10.01
N PRO A 134 5.32 40.98 -11.32
CA PRO A 134 4.39 40.48 -12.35
C PRO A 134 4.28 38.95 -12.35
N GLU A 135 5.37 38.25 -12.02
CA GLU A 135 5.39 36.79 -11.92
C GLU A 135 4.51 36.27 -10.77
N ARG A 136 4.52 36.97 -9.63
CA ARG A 136 3.69 36.61 -8.47
C ARG A 136 2.21 36.87 -8.76
N ASP A 137 1.90 37.97 -9.46
CA ASP A 137 0.53 38.33 -9.81
C ASP A 137 -0.07 37.35 -10.81
N GLU A 138 0.72 36.89 -11.79
CA GLU A 138 0.29 35.86 -12.73
C GLU A 138 0.12 34.48 -12.05
N LEU A 139 1.06 34.09 -11.18
CA LEU A 139 0.91 32.86 -10.39
C LEU A 139 -0.32 32.93 -9.48
N THR A 140 -0.61 34.09 -8.90
CA THR A 140 -1.82 34.33 -8.11
C THR A 140 -3.08 34.14 -8.95
N ARG A 141 -3.11 34.68 -10.18
CA ARG A 141 -4.23 34.50 -11.12
C ARG A 141 -4.47 33.02 -11.46
N LEU A 142 -3.40 32.29 -11.80
CA LEU A 142 -3.48 30.86 -12.10
C LEU A 142 -3.97 30.05 -10.90
N THR A 143 -3.45 30.37 -9.71
CA THR A 143 -3.81 29.70 -8.45
C THR A 143 -5.28 29.93 -8.12
N ALA A 144 -5.78 31.17 -8.21
CA ALA A 144 -7.17 31.50 -7.95
C ALA A 144 -8.13 30.78 -8.93
N ASN A 145 -7.78 30.73 -10.21
CA ASN A 145 -8.56 30.00 -11.22
C ASN A 145 -8.54 28.48 -10.96
N GLN A 146 -7.40 27.92 -10.54
CA GLN A 146 -7.32 26.51 -10.18
C GLN A 146 -8.14 26.19 -8.92
N MET A 147 -8.08 27.05 -7.89
CA MET A 147 -8.91 26.93 -6.69
C MET A 147 -10.40 26.93 -7.03
N LYS A 148 -10.85 27.80 -7.94
CA LYS A 148 -12.26 27.84 -8.37
C LYS A 148 -12.67 26.54 -9.08
N ARG A 149 -11.79 25.94 -9.88
CA ARG A 149 -12.01 24.63 -10.52
C ARG A 149 -12.06 23.49 -9.51
N ASP A 150 -11.17 23.51 -8.54
CA ASP A 150 -11.10 22.51 -7.48
C ASP A 150 -12.37 22.56 -6.61
N LEU A 151 -12.85 23.77 -6.28
CA LEU A 151 -14.11 23.97 -5.56
C LEU A 151 -15.32 23.51 -6.38
N ALA A 152 -15.35 23.81 -7.69
CA ALA A 152 -16.40 23.32 -8.57
C ALA A 152 -16.46 21.77 -8.66
N THR A 153 -15.29 21.12 -8.60
CA THR A 153 -15.16 19.66 -8.75
C THR A 153 -15.40 18.92 -7.43
N TRP A 154 -14.85 19.42 -6.33
CA TRP A 154 -14.79 18.73 -5.03
C TRP A 154 -15.56 19.44 -3.92
N GLY A 155 -15.99 20.68 -4.11
CA GLY A 155 -16.69 21.52 -3.14
C GLY A 155 -18.21 21.33 -3.12
N HIS A 156 -18.70 20.17 -3.56
CA HIS A 156 -20.13 19.82 -3.57
C HIS A 156 -21.03 20.87 -4.27
N GLY A 157 -20.53 21.52 -5.33
CA GLY A 157 -21.30 22.46 -6.13
C GLY A 157 -21.26 23.93 -5.65
N SER A 158 -20.50 24.25 -4.59
CA SER A 158 -20.14 25.65 -4.30
C SER A 158 -19.14 26.13 -5.36
N MET A 159 -19.36 27.34 -5.89
CA MET A 159 -18.46 28.00 -6.85
C MET A 159 -18.29 29.47 -6.49
N ASP A 160 -18.31 29.76 -5.19
CA ASP A 160 -18.40 31.12 -4.68
C ASP A 160 -17.03 31.81 -4.79
N ASP A 161 -16.98 32.90 -5.54
CA ASP A 161 -15.75 33.66 -5.80
C ASP A 161 -15.20 34.30 -4.51
N GLU A 162 -16.09 34.70 -3.60
CA GLU A 162 -15.75 35.21 -2.27
C GLU A 162 -15.01 34.17 -1.43
N LYS A 163 -15.44 32.92 -1.51
CA LYS A 163 -14.82 31.82 -0.76
C LYS A 163 -13.40 31.53 -1.26
N VAL A 164 -13.20 31.58 -2.58
CA VAL A 164 -11.87 31.40 -3.17
C VAL A 164 -10.93 32.54 -2.74
N ALA A 165 -11.42 33.78 -2.71
CA ALA A 165 -10.63 34.93 -2.26
C ALA A 165 -10.27 34.84 -0.77
N ASP A 166 -11.23 34.46 0.08
CA ASP A 166 -11.02 34.29 1.53
C ASP A 166 -10.04 33.14 1.83
N ASP A 167 -10.23 31.98 1.18
CA ASP A 167 -9.35 30.83 1.33
C ASP A 167 -7.92 31.16 0.85
N LEU A 168 -7.77 31.88 -0.26
CA LEU A 168 -6.45 32.29 -0.76
C LEU A 168 -5.74 33.24 0.22
N ALA A 169 -6.46 34.21 0.78
CA ALA A 169 -5.92 35.10 1.80
C ALA A 169 -5.52 34.31 3.05
N ARG A 170 -6.37 33.38 3.49
CA ARG A 170 -6.12 32.54 4.67
C ARG A 170 -4.91 31.63 4.49
N PHE A 171 -4.76 30.98 3.34
CA PHE A 171 -3.64 30.05 3.09
C PHE A 171 -2.33 30.76 2.78
N THR A 172 -2.35 32.04 2.43
CA THR A 172 -1.14 32.87 2.19
C THR A 172 -0.77 33.77 3.38
N ASP A 173 -1.36 33.54 4.55
CA ASP A 173 -1.19 34.38 5.76
C ASP A 173 -1.48 35.88 5.51
N GLY A 174 -2.45 36.15 4.62
CA GLY A 174 -2.87 37.50 4.24
C GLY A 174 -1.91 38.24 3.30
N LYS A 175 -0.83 37.60 2.83
CA LYS A 175 0.14 38.20 1.89
C LYS A 175 -0.46 38.44 0.50
N ILE A 176 -1.42 37.61 0.11
CA ILE A 176 -2.14 37.74 -1.15
C ILE A 176 -3.60 38.04 -0.83
N GLN A 177 -4.08 39.19 -1.29
CA GLN A 177 -5.49 39.57 -1.19
C GLN A 177 -6.01 39.81 -2.60
N LEU A 178 -7.00 39.03 -2.99
CA LEU A 178 -7.58 39.09 -4.32
C LEU A 178 -8.72 40.10 -4.32
N ASP A 179 -8.59 41.16 -5.11
CA ASP A 179 -9.64 42.15 -5.30
C ASP A 179 -10.64 41.67 -6.35
N LEU A 180 -11.82 41.24 -5.90
CA LEU A 180 -12.92 40.76 -6.74
C LEU A 180 -13.50 41.84 -7.66
N SER A 181 -13.23 43.13 -7.42
CA SER A 181 -13.69 44.21 -8.30
C SER A 181 -12.84 44.32 -9.58
N THR A 182 -11.55 43.98 -9.48
CA THR A 182 -10.59 44.04 -10.58
C THR A 182 -10.36 42.67 -11.21
N PHE A 183 -10.40 41.61 -10.41
CA PHE A 183 -10.11 40.25 -10.84
C PHE A 183 -11.35 39.55 -11.41
N ARG A 184 -11.22 38.99 -12.62
CA ARG A 184 -12.25 38.15 -13.23
C ARG A 184 -11.76 36.73 -13.33
N PHE A 185 -12.47 35.81 -12.70
CA PHE A 185 -12.21 34.38 -12.82
C PHE A 185 -12.52 33.88 -14.23
N ASP A 186 -11.74 32.90 -14.67
CA ASP A 186 -11.96 32.24 -15.96
C ASP A 186 -13.28 31.46 -15.94
N ARG A 187 -13.94 31.39 -17.11
CA ARG A 187 -15.18 30.62 -17.25
C ARG A 187 -14.88 29.13 -17.07
N ILE A 188 -15.39 28.55 -16.01
CA ILE A 188 -15.27 27.11 -15.76
C ILE A 188 -16.31 26.38 -16.60
N ILE A 189 -15.84 25.57 -17.55
CA ILE A 189 -16.67 24.59 -18.24
C ILE A 189 -16.59 23.30 -17.42
N THR A 190 -17.44 23.16 -16.41
CA THR A 190 -17.63 21.85 -15.77
C THR A 190 -18.36 20.96 -16.77
N ALA A 191 -17.72 19.88 -17.21
CA ALA A 191 -18.44 18.81 -17.89
C ALA A 191 -19.57 18.32 -16.96
N PRO A 192 -20.80 18.09 -17.47
CA PRO A 192 -21.89 17.63 -16.62
C PRO A 192 -21.44 16.33 -15.93
N ALA A 193 -21.49 16.32 -14.60
CA ALA A 193 -21.27 15.11 -13.82
C ALA A 193 -22.12 14.00 -14.43
N ALA A 194 -21.48 12.93 -14.91
CA ALA A 194 -22.19 11.80 -15.46
C ALA A 194 -23.17 11.30 -14.39
N ASN A 195 -24.47 11.45 -14.67
CA ASN A 195 -25.59 11.02 -13.85
C ASN A 195 -25.30 9.68 -13.15
N ASP A 196 -25.08 9.72 -11.84
CA ASP A 196 -24.95 8.53 -10.98
C ASP A 196 -26.33 7.89 -10.67
N SER A 197 -27.26 7.97 -11.63
CA SER A 197 -28.65 7.51 -11.49
C SER A 197 -28.91 6.13 -12.10
N LYS A 198 -27.87 5.40 -12.55
CA LYS A 198 -28.03 4.10 -13.23
C LYS A 198 -27.47 2.87 -12.51
N ARG A 199 -27.02 2.97 -11.25
CA ARG A 199 -26.48 1.79 -10.53
C ARG A 199 -27.44 1.05 -9.61
N ASN A 200 -28.70 1.50 -9.42
CA ASN A 200 -29.62 0.87 -8.48
C ASN A 200 -30.90 0.23 -9.09
N LYS A 201 -30.75 -0.49 -10.21
CA LYS A 201 -31.78 -1.42 -10.70
C LYS A 201 -31.12 -2.67 -11.27
N LYS A 202 -30.78 -3.63 -10.40
CA LYS A 202 -30.76 -5.08 -10.66
C LYS A 202 -30.24 -5.84 -9.43
N ARG A 203 -31.11 -6.01 -8.44
CA ARG A 203 -31.15 -7.20 -7.58
C ARG A 203 -32.62 -7.52 -7.34
N LYS A 204 -33.16 -8.42 -8.16
CA LYS A 204 -34.38 -9.15 -7.88
C LYS A 204 -34.10 -10.59 -8.27
#